data_AF-A0A2M9BQP7-F1
#
_entry.id   AF-A0A2M9BQP7-F1
#
_cell.length_a   1.000
_cell.length_b   1.000
_cell.length_c   1.000
_cell.angle_alpha   90.00
_cell.angle_beta   90.00
_cell.angle_gamma   90.00
#
_symmetry.space_group_name_H-M   'P 1'
#
loop_
_entity.id
_entity.type
_entity.pdbx_description
1 polymer ?
#
loop_
_entity_poly.entity_id
_entity_poly.type
_entity_poly.pdbx_seq_one_letter_code
_entity_poly.pdbx_strand_id
1 'polypeptide(L)'
;MPYSSFVSSTSKLWAALALAVPLSACGSLFGKEVARLPINALSTPGHEVTREATLQLQKDEQVALWSDMDMAYDGEAPVRFQVQVLQNGRPYQQLELDPTEKNVTVGEVKTNLNGKVNWRFTGKNGSLTVPAAGTYTFRAHLVAAANPTLRITKAELVLKK
;
A
#
# COMPACT_ATOMS: atom_id res chain seq x y z
N MET A 1 -70.45 -40.08 33.04
CA MET A 1 -70.52 -38.88 32.17
C MET A 1 -69.28 -38.03 32.45
N PRO A 2 -68.73 -37.35 31.43
CA PRO A 2 -67.35 -37.52 30.96
C PRO A 2 -66.41 -36.37 31.38
N TYR A 3 -65.10 -36.54 31.21
CA TYR A 3 -64.30 -35.69 30.31
C TYR A 3 -62.87 -36.26 30.21
N SER A 4 -62.57 -36.84 29.05
CA SER A 4 -61.20 -37.02 28.57
C SER A 4 -60.50 -35.66 28.48
N SER A 5 -59.22 -35.59 28.84
CA SER A 5 -58.34 -34.53 28.37
C SER A 5 -57.18 -35.13 27.58
N PHE A 6 -56.92 -34.46 26.46
CA PHE A 6 -56.07 -34.82 25.33
C PHE A 6 -54.61 -34.37 25.55
N VAL A 7 -53.69 -35.22 25.10
CA VAL A 7 -52.51 -34.95 24.22
C VAL A 7 -51.79 -33.60 24.34
N SER A 8 -50.46 -33.64 24.54
CA SER A 8 -49.49 -33.07 23.58
C SER A 8 -48.05 -33.28 24.07
N SER A 9 -47.34 -34.21 23.45
CA SER A 9 -45.89 -34.32 23.52
C SER A 9 -45.33 -33.85 22.18
N THR A 10 -44.89 -32.60 22.13
CA THR A 10 -44.10 -32.06 21.03
C THR A 10 -42.88 -31.39 21.60
N SER A 11 -41.71 -31.98 21.40
CA SER A 11 -40.47 -31.20 21.45
C SER A 11 -39.38 -31.91 20.65
N LYS A 12 -38.52 -31.07 20.05
CA LYS A 12 -37.25 -31.40 19.40
C LYS A 12 -37.34 -31.73 17.90
N LEU A 13 -37.79 -30.75 17.13
CA LEU A 13 -37.24 -30.55 15.80
C LEU A 13 -36.00 -29.65 15.93
N TRP A 14 -34.91 -30.17 15.38
CA TRP A 14 -33.55 -29.71 15.53
C TRP A 14 -33.34 -28.37 14.83
N ALA A 15 -32.61 -27.48 15.50
CA ALA A 15 -32.18 -26.20 14.97
C ALA A 15 -31.24 -26.42 13.77
N ALA A 16 -31.64 -25.94 12.59
CA ALA A 16 -30.75 -25.78 11.46
C ALA A 16 -29.80 -24.62 11.75
N LEU A 17 -28.58 -24.95 12.18
CA LEU A 17 -27.51 -23.99 12.41
C LEU A 17 -27.00 -23.49 11.05
N ALA A 18 -27.41 -22.29 10.67
CA ALA A 18 -26.92 -21.59 9.49
C ALA A 18 -25.41 -21.30 9.65
N LEU A 19 -24.56 -22.02 8.91
CA LEU A 19 -23.17 -21.62 8.72
C LEU A 19 -23.13 -20.43 7.76
N ALA A 20 -23.34 -19.23 8.30
CA ALA A 20 -22.92 -18.00 7.66
C ALA A 20 -21.40 -17.87 7.89
N VAL A 21 -20.60 -18.37 6.94
CA VAL A 21 -19.14 -18.17 6.95
C VAL A 21 -18.88 -16.70 6.58
N PRO A 22 -18.29 -15.87 7.46
CA PRO A 22 -17.95 -14.50 7.11
C PRO A 22 -16.76 -14.52 6.13
N LEU A 23 -17.01 -14.13 4.88
CA LEU A 23 -16.00 -13.93 3.83
C LEU A 23 -15.14 -12.66 4.07
N SER A 24 -14.70 -12.42 5.30
CA SER A 24 -13.95 -11.21 5.68
C SER A 24 -12.44 -11.33 5.42
N ALA A 25 -12.00 -12.25 4.57
CA ALA A 25 -10.58 -12.58 4.39
C ALA A 25 -9.88 -11.81 3.26
N CYS A 26 -10.57 -11.00 2.46
CA CYS A 26 -9.92 -10.29 1.34
C CYS A 26 -8.95 -9.18 1.74
N GLY A 27 -8.94 -8.73 3.01
CA GLY A 27 -8.10 -7.63 3.47
C GLY A 27 -6.65 -8.00 3.87
N SER A 28 -6.35 -9.29 4.09
CA SER A 28 -5.04 -9.69 4.68
C SER A 28 -3.94 -9.92 3.65
N LEU A 29 -4.27 -10.08 2.36
CA LEU A 29 -3.29 -10.43 1.32
C LEU A 29 -2.27 -9.31 1.02
N PHE A 30 -2.64 -8.05 1.25
CA PHE A 30 -1.83 -6.89 0.83
C PHE A 30 -1.35 -5.99 1.98
N GLY A 31 -1.63 -6.39 3.22
CA GLY A 31 -1.37 -5.57 4.42
C GLY A 31 -2.33 -4.38 4.55
N LYS A 32 -2.45 -3.88 5.77
CA LYS A 32 -3.22 -2.67 6.12
C LYS A 32 -2.36 -1.44 5.86
N GLU A 33 -2.90 -0.47 5.15
CA GLU A 33 -2.28 0.86 5.02
C GLU A 33 -2.18 1.54 6.38
N VAL A 34 -0.97 1.96 6.75
CA VAL A 34 -0.68 2.65 8.01
C VAL A 34 -0.22 4.08 7.80
N ALA A 35 0.25 4.44 6.60
CA ALA A 35 0.56 5.80 6.21
C ALA A 35 0.69 5.93 4.69
N ARG A 36 0.59 7.18 4.21
CA ARG A 36 0.72 7.55 2.80
C ARG A 36 1.42 8.90 2.69
N LEU A 37 2.41 8.98 1.80
CA LEU A 37 3.18 10.18 1.52
C LEU A 37 2.85 10.65 0.10
N PRO A 38 2.04 11.72 -0.07
CA PRO A 38 1.63 12.21 -1.39
C PRO A 38 2.70 13.10 -2.03
N ILE A 39 3.61 12.49 -2.80
CA ILE A 39 4.79 13.13 -3.42
C ILE A 39 4.49 13.34 -4.92
N ASN A 40 3.36 13.98 -5.20
CA ASN A 40 2.80 14.11 -6.55
C ASN A 40 3.56 15.12 -7.44
N ALA A 41 4.82 15.45 -7.11
CA ALA A 41 5.68 16.33 -7.88
C ALA A 41 7.14 15.86 -7.79
N LEU A 42 7.89 16.08 -8.88
CA LEU A 42 9.32 15.78 -8.94
C LEU A 42 10.13 16.82 -8.16
N SER A 43 11.16 16.34 -7.49
CA SER A 43 12.23 17.17 -6.93
C SER A 43 13.28 17.42 -7.99
N THR A 44 13.74 18.67 -8.07
CA THR A 44 14.77 19.12 -9.01
C THR A 44 15.86 19.89 -8.25
N PRO A 45 17.05 20.10 -8.85
CA PRO A 45 18.06 20.95 -8.25
C PRO A 45 17.49 22.35 -7.92
N GLY A 46 17.56 22.74 -6.65
CA GLY A 46 17.00 24.01 -6.16
C GLY A 46 15.50 23.98 -5.81
N HIS A 47 14.80 22.86 -6.02
CA HIS A 47 13.41 22.70 -5.63
C HIS A 47 13.11 21.25 -5.18
N GLU A 48 13.23 21.01 -3.88
CA GLU A 48 12.94 19.70 -3.29
C GLU A 48 11.49 19.62 -2.81
N VAL A 49 10.78 18.57 -3.23
CA VAL A 49 9.42 18.26 -2.77
C VAL A 49 9.46 17.01 -1.94
N THR A 50 9.53 17.22 -0.62
CA THR A 50 9.65 16.13 0.35
C THR A 50 8.37 15.96 1.15
N ARG A 51 8.05 14.71 1.48
CA ARG A 51 6.97 14.33 2.41
C ARG A 51 7.52 13.39 3.46
N GLU A 52 6.87 13.36 4.61
CA GLU A 52 7.24 12.44 5.67
C GLU A 52 6.03 11.87 6.40
N ALA A 53 6.21 10.69 6.97
CA ALA A 53 5.29 10.07 7.90
C ALA A 53 6.07 9.41 9.03
N THR A 54 5.53 9.50 10.25
CA THR A 54 6.15 8.92 11.45
C THR A 54 5.28 7.80 12.00
N LEU A 55 5.89 6.65 12.26
CA LEU A 55 5.24 5.46 12.79
C LEU A 55 5.91 5.03 14.09
N GLN A 56 5.12 4.56 15.05
CA GLN A 56 5.65 3.76 16.16
C GLN A 56 5.71 2.31 15.70
N LEU A 57 6.91 1.74 15.71
CA LEU A 57 7.17 0.37 15.24
C LEU A 57 7.77 -0.47 16.36
N GLN A 58 7.39 -1.74 16.41
CA GLN A 58 8.00 -2.73 17.30
C GLN A 58 9.11 -3.50 16.58
N LYS A 59 10.03 -4.09 17.35
CA LYS A 59 11.06 -4.96 16.81
C LYS A 59 10.42 -6.10 15.99
N ASP A 60 11.07 -6.44 14.89
CA ASP A 60 10.69 -7.49 13.93
C ASP A 60 9.38 -7.21 13.16
N GLU A 61 8.72 -6.06 13.36
CA GLU A 61 7.64 -5.64 12.48
C GLU A 61 8.17 -5.41 11.05
N GLN A 62 7.34 -5.76 10.07
CA GLN A 62 7.62 -5.50 8.66
C GLN A 62 6.76 -4.34 8.17
N VAL A 63 7.39 -3.38 7.50
CA VAL A 63 6.70 -2.30 6.77
C VAL A 63 6.92 -2.51 5.29
N ALA A 64 5.88 -2.85 4.55
CA ALA A 64 5.92 -2.93 3.10
C ALA A 64 5.85 -1.52 2.48
N LEU A 65 6.71 -1.29 1.49
CA LEU A 65 6.84 -0.05 0.75
C LEU A 65 6.18 -0.23 -0.62
N TRP A 66 5.12 0.52 -0.86
CA TRP A 66 4.33 0.46 -2.09
C TRP A 66 4.35 1.79 -2.81
N SER A 67 4.39 1.77 -4.14
CA SER A 67 4.18 2.93 -4.99
C SER A 67 2.75 2.90 -5.54
N ASP A 68 2.03 4.01 -5.40
CA ASP A 68 0.73 4.25 -6.03
C ASP A 68 0.90 5.39 -7.04
N MET A 69 0.90 5.01 -8.32
CA MET A 69 1.39 5.83 -9.42
C MET A 69 0.30 6.08 -10.46
N ASP A 70 0.32 7.27 -11.04
CA ASP A 70 -0.38 7.65 -12.26
C ASP A 70 0.51 8.61 -13.04
N MET A 71 1.09 8.12 -14.14
CA MET A 71 2.08 8.84 -14.93
C MET A 71 1.90 8.63 -16.43
N ALA A 72 2.35 9.62 -17.20
CA ALA A 72 2.42 9.54 -18.65
C ALA A 72 3.77 10.05 -19.16
N TYR A 73 4.30 9.46 -20.23
CA TYR A 73 5.57 9.85 -20.84
C TYR A 73 5.71 9.27 -22.25
N ASP A 74 6.64 9.81 -23.02
CA ASP A 74 7.14 9.25 -24.27
C ASP A 74 8.59 8.76 -24.08
N GLY A 75 8.93 7.63 -24.71
CA GLY A 75 10.25 7.00 -24.57
C GLY A 75 10.52 6.45 -23.16
N GLU A 76 11.71 6.75 -22.61
CA GLU A 76 12.13 6.31 -21.27
C GLU A 76 11.88 7.40 -20.22
N ALA A 77 11.32 7.01 -19.07
CA ALA A 77 11.13 7.90 -17.94
C ALA A 77 11.52 7.17 -16.64
N PRO A 78 12.82 7.05 -16.34
CA PRO A 78 13.27 6.44 -15.10
C PRO A 78 12.90 7.38 -13.94
N VAL A 79 11.94 6.93 -13.14
CA VAL A 79 11.48 7.61 -11.91
C VAL A 79 11.99 6.82 -10.70
N ARG A 80 12.33 7.50 -9.61
CA ARG A 80 12.77 6.87 -8.36
C ARG A 80 12.16 7.58 -7.16
N PHE A 81 11.67 6.83 -6.19
CA PHE A 81 11.50 7.35 -4.84
C PHE A 81 12.82 7.21 -4.10
N GLN A 82 13.33 8.30 -3.54
CA GLN A 82 14.42 8.26 -2.58
C GLN A 82 13.82 8.41 -1.18
N VAL A 83 14.03 7.41 -0.33
CA VAL A 83 13.44 7.33 1.01
C VAL A 83 14.55 7.32 2.04
N GLN A 84 14.59 8.33 2.90
CA GLN A 84 15.39 8.36 4.11
C GLN A 84 14.55 7.88 5.28
N VAL A 85 15.01 6.85 5.97
CA VAL A 85 14.42 6.33 7.19
C VAL A 85 15.23 6.80 8.38
N LEU A 86 14.58 7.43 9.34
CA LEU A 86 15.16 7.85 10.60
C LEU A 86 14.60 7.00 11.74
N GLN A 87 15.45 6.53 12.64
CA GLN A 87 15.04 5.89 13.89
C GLN A 87 15.33 6.84 15.05
N ASN A 88 14.30 7.20 15.80
CA ASN A 88 14.38 8.14 16.92
C ASN A 88 15.08 9.46 16.53
N GLY A 89 14.76 9.96 15.33
CA GLY A 89 15.32 11.20 14.76
C GLY A 89 16.75 11.08 14.19
N ARG A 90 17.37 9.89 14.22
CA ARG A 90 18.70 9.66 13.66
C ARG A 90 18.62 8.90 12.33
N PRO A 91 19.42 9.25 11.30
CA PRO A 91 19.46 8.48 10.06
C PRO A 91 19.75 7.01 10.33
N TYR A 92 18.92 6.13 9.78
CA TYR A 92 19.01 4.69 9.95
C TYR A 92 19.29 3.99 8.61
N GLN A 93 18.51 4.31 7.58
CA GLN A 93 18.65 3.68 6.27
C GLN A 93 18.23 4.64 5.16
N GLN A 94 18.83 4.50 3.99
CA GLN A 94 18.37 5.12 2.76
C GLN A 94 17.99 4.04 1.76
N LEU A 95 16.86 4.23 1.09
CA LEU A 95 16.32 3.33 0.09
C LEU A 95 16.10 4.10 -1.20
N GLU A 96 16.36 3.45 -2.32
CA GLU A 96 15.95 3.94 -3.63
C GLU A 96 15.02 2.90 -4.25
N LEU A 97 13.80 3.34 -4.59
CA LEU A 97 12.76 2.46 -5.11
C LEU A 97 12.45 2.86 -6.55
N ASP A 98 12.65 1.95 -7.48
CA ASP A 98 12.04 2.03 -8.80
C ASP A 98 10.56 1.65 -8.67
N PRO A 99 9.61 2.58 -8.88
CA PRO A 99 8.20 2.24 -8.79
C PRO A 99 7.77 1.23 -9.88
N THR A 100 8.52 1.13 -10.98
CA THR A 100 8.23 0.24 -12.11
C THR A 100 8.74 -1.19 -11.90
N GLU A 101 9.77 -1.37 -11.06
CA GLU A 101 10.25 -2.68 -10.59
C GLU A 101 9.45 -3.08 -9.33
N LYS A 102 8.50 -4.00 -9.52
CA LYS A 102 7.56 -4.41 -8.48
C LYS A 102 7.36 -5.92 -8.49
N ASN A 103 7.26 -6.50 -7.29
CA ASN A 103 7.04 -7.94 -7.14
C ASN A 103 5.56 -8.29 -6.99
N VAL A 104 4.73 -7.33 -6.56
CA VAL A 104 3.27 -7.46 -6.46
C VAL A 104 2.64 -6.21 -7.06
N THR A 105 1.58 -6.39 -7.84
CA THR A 105 0.87 -5.30 -8.49
C THR A 105 -0.64 -5.44 -8.33
N VAL A 106 -1.32 -4.32 -8.11
CA VAL A 106 -2.78 -4.21 -8.00
C VAL A 106 -3.26 -3.08 -8.90
N GLY A 107 -4.34 -3.31 -9.63
CA GLY A 107 -5.04 -2.26 -10.40
C GLY A 107 -4.19 -1.63 -11.51
N GLU A 108 -3.27 -2.38 -12.11
CA GLU A 108 -2.40 -1.87 -13.17
C GLU A 108 -3.14 -1.70 -14.49
N VAL A 109 -3.07 -0.50 -15.03
CA VAL A 109 -3.56 -0.13 -16.34
C VAL A 109 -2.43 0.57 -17.06
N LYS A 110 -1.91 -0.05 -18.12
CA LYS A 110 -0.83 0.49 -18.96
C LYS A 110 -1.29 0.52 -20.41
N THR A 111 -1.26 1.69 -21.03
CA THR A 111 -1.45 1.86 -22.47
C THR A 111 -0.16 2.36 -23.10
N ASN A 112 0.14 1.88 -24.31
CA ASN A 112 1.24 2.37 -25.12
C ASN A 112 0.73 2.56 -26.55
N LEU A 113 0.67 3.80 -27.01
CA LEU A 113 0.23 4.15 -28.36
C LEU A 113 1.25 5.09 -28.98
N ASN A 114 1.91 4.64 -30.05
CA ASN A 114 2.95 5.40 -30.76
C ASN A 114 4.05 5.93 -29.82
N GLY A 115 4.52 5.11 -28.88
CA GLY A 115 5.58 5.48 -27.91
C GLY A 115 5.08 6.20 -26.66
N LYS A 116 3.85 6.74 -26.70
CA LYS A 116 3.24 7.41 -25.54
C LYS A 116 2.66 6.38 -24.58
N VAL A 117 3.25 6.33 -23.40
CA VAL A 117 2.82 5.51 -22.28
C VAL A 117 1.90 6.32 -21.37
N ASN A 118 0.77 5.73 -20.98
CA ASN A 118 0.01 6.15 -19.81
C ASN A 118 -0.07 4.95 -18.87
N TRP A 119 0.29 5.14 -17.61
CA TRP A 119 0.48 4.05 -16.68
C TRP A 119 -0.01 4.41 -15.29
N ARG A 120 -1.03 3.68 -14.83
CA ARG A 120 -1.54 3.72 -13.47
C ARG A 120 -1.36 2.37 -12.81
N PHE A 121 -0.87 2.33 -11.58
CA PHE A 121 -0.74 1.09 -10.82
C PHE A 121 -0.54 1.34 -9.33
N THR A 122 -0.79 0.32 -8.51
CA THR A 122 -0.25 0.22 -7.15
C THR A 122 0.66 -1.00 -7.07
N GLY A 123 1.92 -0.82 -6.68
CA GLY A 123 2.94 -1.88 -6.70
C GLY A 123 3.76 -1.95 -5.43
N LYS A 124 4.05 -3.15 -4.92
CA LYS A 124 5.00 -3.35 -3.82
C LYS A 124 6.42 -3.31 -4.39
N ASN A 125 7.26 -2.41 -3.89
CA ASN A 125 8.65 -2.26 -4.33
C ASN A 125 9.63 -2.90 -3.33
N GLY A 126 9.25 -2.97 -2.06
CA GLY A 126 10.12 -3.56 -1.06
C GLY A 126 9.47 -3.67 0.32
N SER A 127 10.30 -3.95 1.30
CA SER A 127 9.90 -4.02 2.70
C SER A 127 11.08 -3.70 3.61
N LEU A 128 10.77 -3.08 4.74
CA LEU A 128 11.71 -2.84 5.82
C LEU A 128 11.35 -3.73 7.02
N THR A 129 12.30 -4.52 7.50
CA THR A 129 12.18 -5.21 8.80
C THR A 129 12.79 -4.34 9.89
N VAL A 130 12.04 -4.11 10.96
CA VAL A 130 12.40 -3.18 12.03
C VAL A 130 13.36 -3.87 13.02
N PRO A 131 14.61 -3.41 13.18
CA PRO A 131 15.59 -4.10 14.03
C PRO A 131 15.36 -3.91 15.54
N ALA A 132 14.68 -2.82 15.93
CA ALA A 132 14.38 -2.50 17.32
C ALA A 132 13.13 -1.62 17.41
N ALA A 133 12.41 -1.70 18.54
CA ALA A 133 11.27 -0.83 18.76
C ALA A 133 11.68 0.65 18.80
N GLY A 134 10.82 1.53 18.28
CA GLY A 134 11.07 2.97 18.32
C GLY A 134 10.17 3.77 17.38
N THR A 135 10.46 5.06 17.32
CA THR A 135 9.81 6.00 16.41
C THR A 135 10.56 6.03 15.08
N TYR A 136 9.89 5.67 14.00
CA TYR A 136 10.46 5.66 12.66
C TYR A 136 9.82 6.73 11.79
N THR A 137 10.65 7.64 11.26
CA THR A 137 10.21 8.64 10.29
C THR A 137 10.68 8.23 8.91
N PHE A 138 9.74 8.05 8.00
CA PHE A 138 9.99 7.83 6.58
C PHE A 138 9.87 9.20 5.91
N ARG A 139 10.97 9.69 5.36
CA ARG A 139 11.04 10.91 4.58
C ARG A 139 11.34 10.54 3.15
N ALA A 140 10.53 11.01 2.20
CA ALA A 140 10.68 10.63 0.81
C ALA A 140 10.46 11.79 -0.13
N HIS A 141 11.16 11.74 -1.25
CA HIS A 141 10.95 12.61 -2.41
C HIS A 141 11.06 11.79 -3.70
N LEU A 142 10.54 12.34 -4.79
CA LEU A 142 10.50 11.71 -6.10
C LEU A 142 11.51 12.39 -7.02
N VAL A 143 12.37 11.63 -7.68
CA VAL A 143 13.27 12.13 -8.71
C VAL A 143 13.03 11.40 -10.03
N ALA A 144 13.43 12.01 -11.13
CA ALA A 144 13.43 11.38 -12.43
C ALA A 144 14.58 11.93 -13.29
N ALA A 145 15.02 11.14 -14.28
CA ALA A 145 15.86 11.71 -15.33
C ALA A 145 15.08 12.75 -16.13
N ALA A 146 15.81 13.66 -16.78
CA ALA A 146 15.22 14.69 -17.62
C ALA A 146 14.41 14.06 -18.75
N ASN A 147 13.07 14.19 -18.68
CA ASN A 147 12.17 13.84 -19.75
C ASN A 147 11.08 14.93 -19.84
N PRO A 148 11.05 15.75 -20.90
CA PRO A 148 10.11 16.87 -21.01
C PRO A 148 8.65 16.44 -21.20
N THR A 149 8.42 15.17 -21.54
CA THR A 149 7.08 14.60 -21.74
C THR A 149 6.52 13.94 -20.48
N LEU A 150 7.38 13.71 -19.47
CA LEU A 150 6.97 13.07 -18.23
C LEU A 150 5.97 13.94 -17.48
N ARG A 151 4.80 13.36 -17.20
CA ARG A 151 3.74 13.94 -16.39
C ARG A 151 3.41 12.98 -15.26
N ILE A 152 3.56 13.46 -14.03
CA ILE A 152 3.15 12.76 -12.82
C ILE A 152 1.84 13.40 -12.34
N THR A 153 0.75 12.65 -12.42
CA THR A 153 -0.54 13.07 -11.82
C THR A 153 -0.63 12.56 -10.39
N LYS A 154 -0.05 11.38 -10.14
CA LYS A 154 0.01 10.75 -8.83
C LYS A 154 1.32 10.01 -8.65
N ALA A 155 1.96 10.21 -7.51
CA ALA A 155 3.12 9.46 -7.05
C ALA A 155 3.14 9.46 -5.52
N GLU A 156 2.65 8.38 -4.95
CA GLU A 156 2.51 8.28 -3.49
C GLU A 156 3.24 7.05 -2.98
N LEU A 157 4.05 7.24 -1.94
CA LEU A 157 4.64 6.13 -1.19
C LEU A 157 3.64 5.70 -0.12
N VAL A 158 3.18 4.47 -0.19
CA VAL A 158 2.21 3.87 0.73
C VAL A 158 2.92 2.86 1.63
N LEU A 159 2.76 3.04 2.94
CA LEU A 159 3.33 2.18 3.96
C LEU A 159 2.25 1.21 4.42
N LYS A 160 2.52 -0.11 4.37
CA LYS A 160 1.58 -1.15 4.80
C LYS A 160 2.21 -2.10 5.82
N LYS A 161 1.39 -2.64 6.73
CA LYS A 161 1.76 -3.68 7.70
C LYS A 161 0.87 -4.90 7.57
#